data_AF-A0A0R3W200-F1
#
_entry.id   AF-A0A0R3W200-F1
#
_cell.length_a   1.000
_cell.length_b   1.000
_cell.length_c   1.000
_cell.angle_alpha   90.00
_cell.angle_beta   90.00
_cell.angle_gamma   90.00
#
_symmetry.space_group_name_H-M   'P 1'
#
loop_
_entity.id
_entity.type
_entity.pdbx_description
1 polymer ?
#
loop_
_entity_poly.entity_id
_entity_poly.type
_entity_poly.pdbx_seq_one_letter_code
_entity_poly.pdbx_strand_id
1 'polypeptide(L)'
;MSQFGLFYEGVRWDIPSEGGAACLSYLSKTRRLFETLFFTFVYGTLLLWCIPRLKLPVDERYAPRKHVAWITMIHCLVFGMEIGYKLTARSLIFIFNPCHALTAVQIWLLFAKPSSFVTAVFRLHLHGINGTLLALLLPTTGTRTHILILLIPACILDQKSAYSIEPLGDFTWVLTSLAIQTLYHFLFLQPLGMLTHANLNQMLCPSPSDPFAGPHYRIAAMIHQPMLIILSGKLYSIIVLWLQQSIKSPNFLKPLCSSFHWLPGLTIISRNPTKAIADQIVCEKTVERRPRSLEELFQTQSSCSSLE
;
A
#
# COMPACT_ATOMS: atom_id res chain seq x y z
N MET A 1 -8.46 -26.24 26.11
CA MET A 1 -8.71 -24.99 25.35
C MET A 1 -8.30 -25.23 23.92
N SER A 2 -9.16 -25.00 22.93
CA SER A 2 -8.77 -25.23 21.53
C SER A 2 -7.63 -24.26 21.17
N GLN A 3 -6.57 -24.74 20.51
CA GLN A 3 -5.42 -23.90 20.14
C GLN A 3 -5.80 -22.71 19.23
N PHE A 4 -7.00 -22.72 18.66
CA PHE A 4 -7.49 -21.71 17.72
C PHE A 4 -8.36 -20.63 18.38
N GLY A 5 -8.62 -20.72 19.69
CA GLY A 5 -9.56 -19.83 20.37
C GLY A 5 -9.21 -18.34 20.29
N LEU A 6 -7.92 -18.02 20.27
CA LEU A 6 -7.41 -16.66 20.15
C LEU A 6 -7.78 -15.99 18.82
N PHE A 7 -8.00 -16.76 17.76
CA PHE A 7 -8.19 -16.22 16.42
C PHE A 7 -9.60 -15.72 16.18
N TYR A 8 -10.63 -16.42 16.65
CA TYR A 8 -12.01 -16.10 16.28
C TYR A 8 -13.07 -16.35 17.37
N GLU A 9 -12.73 -16.79 18.58
CA GLU A 9 -13.74 -16.99 19.64
C GLU A 9 -14.43 -15.68 20.06
N GLY A 10 -13.74 -14.54 19.94
CA GLY A 10 -14.29 -13.24 20.33
C GLY A 10 -14.97 -12.48 19.20
N VAL A 11 -15.19 -13.11 18.04
CA VAL A 11 -15.98 -12.51 16.96
C VAL A 11 -17.44 -12.42 17.41
N ARG A 12 -18.04 -11.23 17.26
CA ARG A 12 -19.43 -10.98 17.69
C ARG A 12 -20.40 -11.41 16.60
N TRP A 13 -20.93 -12.62 16.74
CA TRP A 13 -21.86 -13.23 15.78
C TRP A 13 -23.23 -12.54 15.74
N ASP A 14 -23.56 -11.74 16.75
CA ASP A 14 -24.75 -10.90 16.83
C ASP A 14 -24.66 -9.66 15.93
N ILE A 15 -23.47 -9.30 15.47
CA ILE A 15 -23.25 -8.14 14.60
C ILE A 15 -23.19 -8.58 13.14
N PRO A 16 -24.17 -8.16 12.30
CA PRO A 16 -24.27 -8.63 10.92
C PRO A 16 -23.02 -8.39 10.07
N SER A 17 -22.24 -7.35 10.38
CA SER A 17 -21.02 -7.02 9.65
C SER A 17 -19.79 -7.83 10.08
N GLU A 18 -19.80 -8.50 11.23
CA GLU A 18 -18.63 -9.22 11.77
C GLU A 18 -18.62 -10.71 11.40
N GLY A 19 -19.78 -11.34 11.14
CA GLY A 19 -19.83 -12.74 10.70
C GLY A 19 -21.11 -13.49 11.09
N GLY A 20 -21.00 -14.81 11.17
CA GLY A 20 -22.05 -15.69 11.70
C GLY A 20 -22.78 -16.49 10.62
N ALA A 21 -23.68 -17.38 11.06
CA ALA A 21 -24.38 -18.30 10.17
C ALA A 21 -25.23 -17.57 9.12
N ALA A 22 -25.93 -16.50 9.52
CA ALA A 22 -26.72 -15.68 8.60
C ALA A 22 -25.85 -15.03 7.52
N CYS A 23 -24.68 -14.51 7.90
CA CYS A 23 -23.71 -13.92 6.98
C CYS A 23 -23.11 -14.97 6.01
N LEU A 24 -22.82 -16.17 6.52
CA LEU A 24 -22.36 -17.29 5.69
C LEU A 24 -23.42 -17.75 4.68
N SER A 25 -24.69 -17.80 5.11
CA SER A 25 -25.82 -18.18 4.24
C SER A 25 -26.32 -17.07 3.33
N TYR A 26 -25.79 -15.85 3.45
CA TYR A 26 -26.25 -14.69 2.68
C TYR A 26 -26.17 -14.90 1.16
N LEU A 27 -25.12 -15.61 0.70
CA LEU A 27 -24.99 -16.04 -0.70
C LEU A 27 -24.92 -17.56 -0.80
N SER A 28 -25.54 -18.12 -1.83
CA SER A 28 -25.47 -19.57 -2.10
C SER A 28 -24.05 -20.03 -2.42
N LYS A 29 -23.71 -21.26 -2.00
CA LYS A 29 -22.39 -21.87 -2.27
C LYS A 29 -22.09 -21.93 -3.78
N THR A 30 -23.11 -22.27 -4.58
CA THR A 30 -23.01 -22.33 -6.04
C THR A 30 -22.63 -20.98 -6.64
N ARG A 31 -23.30 -19.90 -6.21
CA ARG A 31 -22.98 -18.55 -6.66
C ARG A 31 -21.57 -18.15 -6.26
N ARG A 32 -21.16 -18.45 -5.02
CA ARG A 32 -19.80 -18.17 -4.55
C ARG A 32 -18.75 -18.88 -5.40
N LEU A 33 -18.96 -20.14 -5.72
CA LEU A 33 -18.08 -20.92 -6.57
C LEU A 33 -17.96 -20.29 -7.96
N PHE A 34 -19.09 -19.98 -8.62
CA PHE A 34 -19.06 -19.36 -9.95
C PHE A 34 -18.38 -17.99 -9.96
N GLU A 35 -18.70 -17.11 -9.00
CA GLU A 35 -18.06 -15.80 -8.90
C GLU A 35 -16.55 -15.95 -8.66
N THR A 36 -16.14 -16.88 -7.79
CA THR A 36 -14.72 -17.15 -7.49
C THR A 36 -13.99 -17.63 -8.73
N LEU A 37 -14.52 -18.63 -9.44
CA LEU A 37 -13.91 -19.16 -10.65
C LEU A 37 -13.79 -18.09 -11.73
N PHE A 38 -14.87 -17.33 -11.95
CA PHE A 38 -14.91 -16.26 -12.95
C PHE A 38 -13.88 -15.16 -12.65
N PHE A 39 -13.90 -14.58 -11.45
CA PHE A 39 -12.97 -13.49 -11.11
C PHE A 39 -11.52 -13.99 -10.97
N THR A 40 -11.31 -15.22 -10.52
CA THR A 40 -9.96 -15.82 -10.52
C THR A 40 -9.42 -15.95 -11.94
N PHE A 41 -10.24 -16.39 -12.90
CA PHE A 41 -9.82 -16.49 -14.29
C PHE A 41 -9.51 -15.12 -14.90
N VAL A 42 -10.41 -14.14 -14.74
CA VAL A 42 -10.24 -12.78 -15.28
C VAL A 42 -9.02 -12.08 -14.68
N TYR A 43 -8.87 -12.08 -13.36
CA TYR A 43 -7.77 -11.36 -12.71
C TYR A 43 -6.47 -12.17 -12.69
N GLY A 44 -6.54 -13.50 -12.74
CA GLY A 44 -5.39 -14.36 -12.94
C GLY A 44 -4.76 -14.15 -14.31
N THR A 45 -5.56 -14.11 -15.38
CA THR A 45 -5.06 -13.81 -16.74
C THR A 45 -4.53 -12.39 -16.84
N LEU A 46 -5.20 -11.40 -16.25
CA LEU A 46 -4.70 -10.03 -16.17
C LEU A 46 -3.35 -9.96 -15.46
N LEU A 47 -3.21 -10.64 -14.32
CA LEU A 47 -1.96 -10.67 -13.55
C LEU A 47 -0.82 -11.28 -14.38
N LEU A 48 -1.05 -12.43 -15.00
CA LEU A 48 -0.08 -13.10 -15.86
C LEU A 48 0.32 -12.23 -17.07
N TRP A 49 -0.59 -11.43 -17.59
CA TRP A 49 -0.32 -10.49 -18.68
C TRP A 49 0.47 -9.25 -18.23
N CYS A 50 0.22 -8.75 -17.02
CA CYS A 50 0.86 -7.55 -16.49
C CYS A 50 2.28 -7.80 -15.95
N ILE A 51 2.52 -8.92 -15.25
CA ILE A 51 3.83 -9.23 -14.64
C ILE A 51 5.02 -9.03 -15.58
N PRO A 52 5.05 -9.60 -16.81
CA PRO A 52 6.19 -9.45 -17.72
C PRO A 52 6.38 -8.02 -18.25
N ARG A 53 5.42 -7.12 -18.03
CA ARG A 53 5.45 -5.73 -18.49
C ARG A 53 5.91 -4.75 -17.40
N LEU A 54 6.10 -5.22 -16.16
CA LEU A 54 6.54 -4.38 -15.05
C LEU A 54 7.99 -3.93 -15.26
N LYS A 55 8.19 -2.61 -15.24
CA LYS A 55 9.51 -1.99 -15.36
C LYS A 55 9.98 -1.46 -14.01
N LEU A 56 11.07 -2.03 -13.51
CA LEU A 56 11.70 -1.61 -12.25
C LEU A 56 13.02 -0.89 -12.53
N PRO A 57 13.25 0.29 -11.92
CA PRO A 57 14.57 0.89 -11.94
C PRO A 57 15.52 0.05 -11.08
N VAL A 58 16.76 -0.09 -11.54
CA VAL A 58 17.89 -0.56 -10.73
C VAL A 58 18.51 0.68 -10.11
N ASP A 59 18.04 1.10 -8.93
CA ASP A 59 18.71 2.15 -8.18
C ASP A 59 18.91 1.69 -6.73
N GLU A 60 20.17 1.50 -6.37
CA GLU A 60 20.59 1.06 -5.04
C GLU A 60 20.77 2.23 -4.06
N ARG A 61 20.60 3.48 -4.52
CA ARG A 61 20.83 4.64 -3.67
C ARG A 61 19.62 4.90 -2.76
N TYR A 62 19.76 4.51 -1.50
CA TYR A 62 18.90 4.96 -0.41
C TYR A 62 19.73 5.70 0.63
N ALA A 63 19.36 6.95 0.90
CA ALA A 63 19.83 7.69 2.06
C ALA A 63 18.71 7.70 3.12
N PRO A 64 18.83 6.92 4.22
CA PRO A 64 17.84 6.96 5.29
C PRO A 64 17.77 8.37 5.89
N ARG A 65 16.58 8.96 5.90
CA ARG A 65 16.35 10.28 6.50
C ARG A 65 15.98 10.12 7.97
N LYS A 66 16.57 10.92 8.86
CA LYS A 66 16.34 10.87 10.32
C LYS A 66 14.85 10.95 10.73
N HIS A 67 13.99 11.61 9.96
CA HIS A 67 12.55 11.69 10.25
C HIS A 67 11.79 10.38 9.98
N VAL A 68 12.31 9.49 9.14
CA VAL A 68 11.68 8.19 8.84
C VAL A 68 11.73 7.28 10.07
N ALA A 69 12.78 7.37 10.90
CA ALA A 69 12.91 6.58 12.12
C ALA A 69 11.78 6.86 13.14
N TRP A 70 11.47 8.14 13.37
CA TRP A 70 10.37 8.53 14.27
C TRP A 70 9.00 8.06 13.77
N ILE A 71 8.74 8.23 12.47
CA ILE A 71 7.49 7.77 11.84
C ILE A 71 7.36 6.25 11.95
N THR A 72 8.45 5.52 11.73
CA THR A 72 8.49 4.05 11.84
C THR A 72 8.17 3.60 13.25
N MET A 73 8.78 4.23 14.27
CA MET A 73 8.51 3.92 15.67
C MET A 73 7.04 4.14 16.03
N ILE A 74 6.47 5.30 15.65
CA ILE A 74 5.06 5.61 15.89
C ILE A 74 4.15 4.60 15.19
N HIS A 75 4.46 4.23 13.95
CA HIS A 75 3.66 3.29 13.18
C HIS A 75 3.68 1.89 13.80
N CYS A 76 4.84 1.41 14.24
CA CYS A 76 4.97 0.14 14.96
C CYS A 76 4.17 0.14 16.26
N LEU A 77 4.21 1.24 17.03
CA LEU A 77 3.45 1.37 18.27
C LEU A 77 1.94 1.32 18.02
N VAL A 78 1.45 2.09 17.03
CA VAL A 78 0.02 2.12 16.68
C VAL A 78 -0.46 0.75 16.21
N PHE A 79 0.31 0.08 15.35
CA PHE A 79 -0.05 -1.26 14.88
C PHE A 79 0.04 -2.31 15.99
N GLY A 80 1.04 -2.23 16.87
CA GLY A 80 1.18 -3.09 18.04
C GLY A 80 -0.01 -2.96 19.00
N MET A 81 -0.50 -1.73 19.24
CA MET A 81 -1.71 -1.50 20.02
C MET A 81 -2.97 -2.11 19.37
N GLU A 82 -3.12 -1.97 18.05
CA GLU A 82 -4.22 -2.59 17.30
C GLU A 82 -4.18 -4.13 17.40
N ILE A 83 -3.00 -4.73 17.29
CA ILE A 83 -2.81 -6.17 17.48
C ILE A 83 -3.15 -6.57 18.92
N GLY A 84 -2.63 -5.84 19.92
CA GLY A 84 -2.89 -6.11 21.33
C GLY A 84 -4.39 -6.05 21.68
N TYR A 85 -5.11 -5.08 21.10
CA TYR A 85 -6.56 -4.98 21.21
C TYR A 85 -7.26 -6.22 20.63
N LYS A 86 -6.89 -6.67 19.42
CA LYS A 86 -7.47 -7.85 18.77
C LYS A 86 -7.14 -9.16 19.48
N LEU A 87 -5.93 -9.28 20.04
CA LEU A 87 -5.53 -10.41 20.87
C LEU A 87 -6.40 -10.49 22.13
N THR A 88 -6.57 -9.37 22.83
CA THR A 88 -7.42 -9.29 24.03
C THR A 88 -8.87 -9.59 23.69
N ALA A 89 -9.35 -9.09 22.56
CA ALA A 89 -10.70 -9.33 22.06
C ALA A 89 -10.88 -10.69 21.37
N ARG A 90 -9.86 -11.57 21.34
CA ARG A 90 -9.89 -12.89 20.66
C ARG A 90 -10.45 -12.87 19.23
N SER A 91 -10.14 -11.81 18.49
CA SER A 91 -10.63 -11.54 17.14
C SER A 91 -9.47 -11.29 16.15
N LEU A 92 -8.34 -11.97 16.40
CA LEU A 92 -7.11 -11.82 15.63
C LEU A 92 -7.29 -12.16 14.15
N ILE A 93 -8.31 -12.96 13.79
CA ILE A 93 -8.66 -13.29 12.40
C ILE A 93 -8.83 -12.04 11.52
N PHE A 94 -9.28 -10.92 12.09
CA PHE A 94 -9.44 -9.67 11.34
C PHE A 94 -8.11 -9.00 10.95
N ILE A 95 -6.94 -9.49 11.40
CA ILE A 95 -5.63 -8.99 10.95
C ILE A 95 -5.39 -9.25 9.45
N PHE A 96 -6.14 -10.19 8.86
CA PHE A 96 -6.11 -10.44 7.43
C PHE A 96 -6.93 -9.42 6.63
N ASN A 97 -7.68 -8.52 7.27
CA ASN A 97 -8.33 -7.46 6.52
C ASN A 97 -7.26 -6.59 5.81
N PRO A 98 -7.53 -6.10 4.58
CA PRO A 98 -6.54 -5.41 3.77
C PRO A 98 -5.84 -4.24 4.47
N CYS A 99 -6.54 -3.47 5.31
CA CYS A 99 -5.92 -2.34 6.02
C CYS A 99 -4.81 -2.78 7.00
N HIS A 100 -5.00 -3.90 7.72
CA HIS A 100 -4.00 -4.45 8.63
C HIS A 100 -2.86 -5.13 7.86
N ALA A 101 -3.18 -5.86 6.79
CA ALA A 101 -2.18 -6.45 5.90
C ALA A 101 -1.28 -5.36 5.24
N LEU A 102 -1.88 -4.27 4.76
CA LEU A 102 -1.14 -3.13 4.21
C LEU A 102 -0.29 -2.44 5.27
N THR A 103 -0.80 -2.28 6.50
CA THR A 103 -0.01 -1.76 7.63
C THR A 103 1.24 -2.61 7.88
N ALA A 104 1.09 -3.95 7.87
CA ALA A 104 2.23 -4.85 8.01
C ALA A 104 3.24 -4.70 6.86
N VAL A 105 2.76 -4.56 5.62
CA VAL A 105 3.61 -4.29 4.44
C VAL A 105 4.33 -2.94 4.58
N GLN A 106 3.68 -1.89 5.09
CA GLN A 106 4.30 -0.59 5.33
C GLN A 106 5.41 -0.67 6.37
N ILE A 107 5.18 -1.35 7.49
CA ILE A 107 6.21 -1.57 8.50
C ILE A 107 7.38 -2.32 7.88
N TRP A 108 7.13 -3.39 7.13
CA TRP A 108 8.19 -4.12 6.44
C TRP A 108 8.97 -3.22 5.48
N LEU A 109 8.29 -2.41 4.66
CA LEU A 109 8.93 -1.45 3.76
C LEU A 109 9.88 -0.52 4.52
N LEU A 110 9.44 0.05 5.66
CA LEU A 110 10.24 0.97 6.46
C LEU A 110 11.53 0.35 7.03
N PHE A 111 11.58 -0.98 7.22
CA PHE A 111 12.77 -1.70 7.67
C PHE A 111 13.60 -2.30 6.53
N ALA A 112 13.00 -2.49 5.35
CA ALA A 112 13.65 -3.21 4.27
C ALA A 112 14.83 -2.42 3.68
N LYS A 113 15.92 -3.14 3.37
CA LYS A 113 17.04 -2.59 2.61
C LYS A 113 16.60 -2.29 1.17
N PRO A 114 17.08 -1.20 0.56
CA PRO A 114 16.71 -0.84 -0.81
C PRO A 114 17.02 -1.99 -1.77
N SER A 115 16.04 -2.30 -2.62
CA SER A 115 16.17 -3.29 -3.69
C SER A 115 15.05 -3.06 -4.70
N SER A 116 15.20 -3.60 -5.92
CA SER A 116 14.12 -3.56 -6.91
C SER A 116 12.84 -4.24 -6.41
N PHE A 117 12.96 -5.25 -5.54
CA PHE A 117 11.81 -5.88 -4.90
C PHE A 117 11.08 -4.94 -3.95
N VAL A 118 11.80 -4.16 -3.14
CA VAL A 118 11.20 -3.11 -2.28
C VAL A 118 10.47 -2.07 -3.12
N THR A 119 11.03 -1.64 -4.25
CA THR A 119 10.36 -0.73 -5.18
C THR A 119 9.07 -1.35 -5.75
N ALA A 120 9.11 -2.62 -6.12
CA ALA A 120 7.93 -3.33 -6.60
C ALA A 120 6.83 -3.37 -5.55
N VAL A 121 7.17 -3.78 -4.33
CA VAL A 121 6.21 -3.84 -3.21
C VAL A 121 5.67 -2.46 -2.88
N PHE A 122 6.51 -1.42 -2.85
CA PHE A 122 6.08 -0.04 -2.60
C PHE A 122 5.05 0.44 -3.62
N ARG A 123 5.30 0.22 -4.92
CA ARG A 123 4.37 0.61 -6.00
C ARG A 123 3.05 -0.16 -5.93
N LEU A 124 3.10 -1.48 -5.68
CA LEU A 124 1.89 -2.29 -5.54
C LEU A 124 1.07 -1.88 -4.32
N HIS A 125 1.76 -1.64 -3.19
CA HIS A 125 1.19 -1.15 -1.95
C HIS A 125 0.48 0.20 -2.15
N LEU A 126 1.09 1.13 -2.90
CA LEU A 126 0.52 2.46 -3.15
C LEU A 126 -0.85 2.40 -3.82
N HIS A 127 -1.05 1.44 -4.74
CA HIS A 127 -2.33 1.21 -5.40
C HIS A 127 -3.30 0.35 -4.56
N GLY A 128 -2.85 -0.17 -3.41
CA GLY A 128 -3.68 -0.89 -2.43
C GLY A 128 -4.35 -0.01 -1.38
N ILE A 129 -4.00 1.27 -1.29
CA ILE A 129 -4.52 2.16 -0.23
C ILE A 129 -5.98 2.63 -0.47
N ASN A 130 -6.62 2.21 -1.56
CA ASN A 130 -8.01 2.59 -1.89
C ASN A 130 -9.00 2.17 -0.80
N GLY A 131 -8.79 0.99 -0.18
CA GLY A 131 -9.63 0.51 0.92
C GLY A 131 -9.56 1.45 2.13
N THR A 132 -8.39 2.04 2.38
CA THR A 132 -8.19 3.04 3.44
C THR A 132 -8.91 4.35 3.15
N LEU A 133 -8.91 4.80 1.90
CA LEU A 133 -9.66 5.98 1.49
C LEU A 133 -11.18 5.76 1.70
N LEU A 134 -11.68 4.60 1.28
CA LEU A 134 -13.09 4.25 1.46
C LEU A 134 -13.47 4.14 2.95
N ALA A 135 -12.59 3.58 3.78
CA ALA A 135 -12.76 3.46 5.23
C ALA A 135 -12.73 4.81 5.99
N LEU A 136 -12.15 5.85 5.40
CA LEU A 136 -12.20 7.23 5.94
C LEU A 136 -13.45 7.98 5.46
N LEU A 137 -13.94 7.66 4.26
CA LEU A 137 -15.15 8.26 3.69
C LEU A 137 -16.44 7.64 4.26
N LEU A 138 -16.40 6.35 4.58
CA LEU A 138 -17.51 5.63 5.20
C LEU A 138 -17.23 5.49 6.71
N PRO A 139 -18.15 5.91 7.60
CA PRO A 139 -17.92 5.98 9.05
C PRO A 139 -18.00 4.59 9.72
N THR A 140 -17.27 3.60 9.20
CA THR A 140 -17.39 2.20 9.63
C THR A 140 -16.19 1.70 10.43
N THR A 141 -15.07 2.43 10.49
CA THR A 141 -13.81 1.95 11.12
C THR A 141 -12.97 3.04 11.80
N GLY A 142 -12.11 2.66 12.74
CA GLY A 142 -11.28 3.58 13.53
C GLY A 142 -10.30 4.42 12.69
N THR A 143 -10.37 5.74 12.80
CA THR A 143 -9.72 6.70 11.89
C THR A 143 -8.19 6.77 11.99
N ARG A 144 -7.60 6.43 13.14
CA ARG A 144 -6.18 6.67 13.45
C ARG A 144 -5.22 5.83 12.61
N THR A 145 -5.47 4.53 12.49
CA THR A 145 -4.64 3.60 11.70
C THR A 145 -4.70 3.96 10.21
N HIS A 146 -5.90 4.31 9.73
CA HIS A 146 -6.14 4.68 8.34
C HIS A 146 -5.41 5.97 7.93
N ILE A 147 -5.33 6.97 8.81
CA ILE A 147 -4.54 8.19 8.55
C ILE A 147 -3.06 7.85 8.38
N LEU A 148 -2.50 6.98 9.23
CA LEU A 148 -1.10 6.58 9.13
C LEU A 148 -0.82 5.82 7.82
N ILE A 149 -1.74 4.95 7.40
CA ILE A 149 -1.63 4.23 6.13
C ILE A 149 -1.54 5.20 4.94
N LEU A 150 -2.22 6.35 4.98
CA LEU A 150 -2.10 7.37 3.94
C LEU A 150 -0.89 8.30 4.13
N LEU A 151 -0.45 8.55 5.35
CA LEU A 151 0.63 9.51 5.63
C LEU A 151 2.02 8.93 5.31
N ILE A 152 2.26 7.67 5.66
CA ILE A 152 3.57 7.03 5.52
C ILE A 152 4.07 6.99 4.07
N PRO A 153 3.30 6.48 3.09
CA PRO A 153 3.71 6.52 1.69
C PRO A 153 4.04 7.96 1.22
N ALA A 154 3.30 8.98 1.68
CA ALA A 154 3.59 10.37 1.33
C ALA A 154 4.93 10.87 1.91
N CYS A 155 5.29 10.40 3.11
CA CYS A 155 6.54 10.77 3.78
C CYS A 155 7.78 10.09 3.17
N ILE A 156 7.66 8.83 2.73
CA ILE A 156 8.80 8.05 2.20
C ILE A 156 8.96 8.14 0.69
N LEU A 157 7.92 8.57 -0.05
CA LEU A 157 7.97 8.71 -1.51
C LEU A 157 9.11 9.65 -1.92
N ASP A 158 10.02 9.11 -2.72
CA ASP A 158 11.15 9.85 -3.29
C ASP A 158 11.54 9.24 -4.64
N GLN A 159 11.43 10.04 -5.70
CA GLN A 159 11.73 9.66 -7.09
C GLN A 159 13.18 9.21 -7.30
N LYS A 160 14.09 9.59 -6.41
CA LYS A 160 15.52 9.26 -6.48
C LYS A 160 15.91 8.08 -5.58
N SER A 161 14.94 7.27 -5.17
CA SER A 161 15.13 6.19 -4.21
C SER A 161 14.36 4.93 -4.59
N ALA A 162 14.53 3.88 -3.76
CA ALA A 162 13.71 2.67 -3.82
C ALA A 162 12.20 2.93 -3.68
N TYR A 163 11.78 4.06 -3.10
CA TYR A 163 10.38 4.47 -2.96
C TYR A 163 9.92 5.40 -4.11
N SER A 164 10.34 5.07 -5.34
CA SER A 164 9.90 5.77 -6.55
C SER A 164 8.59 5.20 -7.08
N ILE A 165 7.70 6.08 -7.53
CA ILE A 165 6.50 5.66 -8.27
C ILE A 165 6.83 5.35 -9.73
N GLU A 166 5.97 4.58 -10.37
CA GLU A 166 6.01 4.37 -11.82
C GLU A 166 5.64 5.64 -12.60
N PRO A 167 5.99 5.73 -13.90
CA PRO A 167 5.50 6.80 -14.77
C PRO A 167 3.97 6.90 -14.73
N LEU A 168 3.43 8.12 -14.72
CA LEU A 168 1.98 8.33 -14.57
C LEU A 168 1.15 7.65 -15.67
N GLY A 169 1.70 7.53 -16.89
CA GLY A 169 1.07 6.83 -18.01
C GLY A 169 1.20 5.30 -17.97
N ASP A 170 2.00 4.73 -17.07
CA ASP A 170 2.11 3.28 -16.92
C ASP A 170 1.03 2.75 -15.96
N PHE A 171 -0.02 2.18 -16.52
CA PHE A 171 -1.12 1.57 -15.75
C PHE A 171 -0.86 0.11 -15.36
N THR A 172 0.24 -0.50 -15.82
CA THR A 172 0.54 -1.92 -15.57
C THR A 172 0.65 -2.20 -14.07
N TRP A 173 1.25 -1.28 -13.30
CA TRP A 173 1.38 -1.38 -11.85
C TRP A 173 0.02 -1.35 -11.13
N VAL A 174 -0.88 -0.48 -11.61
CA VAL A 174 -2.23 -0.34 -11.06
C VAL A 174 -3.05 -1.59 -11.32
N LEU A 175 -3.01 -2.10 -12.56
CA LEU A 175 -3.69 -3.32 -12.97
C LEU A 175 -3.16 -4.55 -12.24
N THR A 176 -1.84 -4.61 -12.01
CA THR A 176 -1.21 -5.67 -11.23
C THR A 176 -1.68 -5.64 -9.78
N SER A 177 -1.67 -4.46 -9.14
CA SER A 177 -2.15 -4.30 -7.76
C SER A 177 -3.64 -4.66 -7.64
N LEU A 178 -4.46 -4.20 -8.59
CA LEU A 178 -5.87 -4.57 -8.68
C LEU A 178 -6.05 -6.09 -8.75
N ALA A 179 -5.32 -6.77 -9.63
CA ALA A 179 -5.41 -8.21 -9.77
C ALA A 179 -4.98 -8.97 -8.51
N ILE A 180 -3.87 -8.57 -7.89
CA ILE A 180 -3.41 -9.16 -6.62
C ILE A 180 -4.46 -8.97 -5.53
N GLN A 181 -5.01 -7.76 -5.40
CA GLN A 181 -6.05 -7.47 -4.41
C GLN A 181 -7.30 -8.32 -4.65
N THR A 182 -7.82 -8.39 -5.88
CA THR A 182 -9.00 -9.22 -6.17
C THR A 182 -8.74 -10.70 -5.87
N LEU A 183 -7.58 -11.23 -6.29
CA LEU A 183 -7.22 -12.62 -6.02
C LEU A 183 -7.07 -12.89 -4.52
N TYR A 184 -6.49 -11.97 -3.75
CA TYR A 184 -6.41 -12.06 -2.29
C TYR A 184 -7.80 -12.20 -1.65
N HIS A 185 -8.78 -11.44 -2.13
CA HIS A 185 -10.15 -11.52 -1.61
C HIS A 185 -10.82 -12.85 -1.93
N PHE A 186 -10.79 -13.29 -3.19
CA PHE A 186 -11.50 -14.50 -3.63
C PHE A 186 -10.79 -15.80 -3.27
N LEU A 187 -9.46 -15.84 -3.30
CA LEU A 187 -8.68 -17.06 -3.06
C LEU A 187 -8.19 -17.23 -1.62
N PHE A 188 -8.12 -16.15 -0.84
CA PHE A 188 -7.65 -16.21 0.54
C PHE A 188 -8.71 -15.79 1.55
N LEU A 189 -9.23 -14.56 1.47
CA LEU A 189 -10.19 -14.07 2.47
C LEU A 189 -11.53 -14.81 2.44
N GLN A 190 -12.07 -15.11 1.26
CA GLN A 190 -13.34 -15.80 1.16
C GLN A 190 -13.27 -17.24 1.73
N PRO A 191 -12.31 -18.10 1.35
CA PRO A 191 -12.18 -19.43 1.96
C PRO A 191 -11.96 -19.36 3.47
N LEU A 192 -11.11 -18.43 3.93
CA LEU A 192 -10.84 -18.25 5.35
C LEU A 192 -12.10 -17.80 6.12
N GLY A 193 -12.87 -16.87 5.57
CA GLY A 193 -14.14 -16.45 6.14
C GLY A 193 -15.18 -17.57 6.13
N MET A 194 -15.21 -18.41 5.09
CA MET A 194 -16.08 -19.59 5.07
C MET A 194 -15.72 -20.63 6.13
N LEU A 195 -14.42 -20.83 6.37
CA LEU A 195 -13.94 -21.76 7.39
C LEU A 195 -14.21 -21.25 8.82
N THR A 196 -14.04 -19.96 9.04
CA THR A 196 -14.09 -19.34 10.38
C THR A 196 -15.43 -18.67 10.69
N HIS A 197 -16.32 -18.56 9.71
CA HIS A 197 -17.57 -17.78 9.73
C HIS A 197 -17.39 -16.26 9.95
N ALA A 198 -16.15 -15.78 10.02
CA ALA A 198 -15.83 -14.36 10.15
C ALA A 198 -15.96 -13.64 8.81
N ASN A 199 -16.57 -12.46 8.80
CA ASN A 199 -16.80 -11.70 7.58
C ASN A 199 -15.59 -10.84 7.22
N LEU A 200 -14.54 -11.49 6.71
CA LEU A 200 -13.29 -10.83 6.32
C LEU A 200 -13.51 -9.93 5.10
N ASN A 201 -13.28 -8.64 5.30
CA ASN A 201 -13.52 -7.58 4.32
C ASN A 201 -14.82 -7.73 3.50
N GLN A 202 -15.92 -8.09 4.18
CA GLN A 202 -17.24 -8.24 3.58
C GLN A 202 -17.34 -9.31 2.48
N MET A 203 -16.47 -10.33 2.49
CA MET A 203 -16.49 -11.39 1.47
C MET A 203 -17.65 -12.40 1.63
N LEU A 204 -18.28 -12.47 2.81
CA LEU A 204 -19.41 -13.38 3.07
C LEU A 204 -20.76 -12.68 2.90
N CYS A 205 -20.91 -11.48 3.46
CA CYS A 205 -22.10 -10.64 3.37
C CYS A 205 -21.71 -9.15 3.39
N PRO A 206 -22.57 -8.24 2.88
CA PRO A 206 -22.29 -6.81 2.85
C PRO A 206 -22.42 -6.15 4.23
N SER A 207 -21.81 -4.97 4.38
CA SER A 207 -22.08 -4.10 5.53
C SER A 207 -23.54 -3.62 5.51
N PRO A 208 -24.20 -3.40 6.67
CA PRO A 208 -25.52 -2.76 6.72
C PRO A 208 -25.57 -1.38 6.05
N SER A 209 -24.43 -0.69 5.97
CA SER A 209 -24.28 0.62 5.34
C SER A 209 -23.98 0.56 3.83
N ASP A 210 -23.89 -0.63 3.24
CA ASP A 210 -23.56 -0.80 1.82
C ASP A 210 -24.75 -0.40 0.93
N PRO A 211 -24.63 0.63 0.07
CA PRO A 211 -25.72 1.06 -0.80
C PRO A 211 -26.07 0.03 -1.88
N PHE A 212 -25.20 -0.96 -2.12
CA PHE A 212 -25.42 -2.06 -3.06
C PHE A 212 -25.78 -3.37 -2.36
N ALA A 213 -26.23 -3.31 -1.10
CA ALA A 213 -26.68 -4.47 -0.36
C ALA A 213 -27.72 -5.26 -1.18
N GLY A 214 -27.50 -6.56 -1.29
CA GLY A 214 -28.32 -7.47 -2.05
C GLY A 214 -27.50 -8.63 -2.59
N PRO A 215 -28.12 -9.59 -3.30
CA PRO A 215 -27.43 -10.77 -3.81
C PRO A 215 -26.23 -10.43 -4.72
N HIS A 216 -26.24 -9.26 -5.36
CA HIS A 216 -25.25 -8.82 -6.33
C HIS A 216 -24.20 -7.85 -5.77
N TYR A 217 -24.13 -7.63 -4.46
CA TYR A 217 -23.22 -6.64 -3.86
C TYR A 217 -21.74 -6.85 -4.26
N ARG A 218 -21.29 -8.12 -4.36
CA ARG A 218 -19.91 -8.42 -4.81
C ARG A 218 -19.69 -8.09 -6.27
N ILE A 219 -20.70 -8.29 -7.13
CA ILE A 219 -20.60 -7.88 -8.53
C ILE A 219 -20.54 -6.36 -8.63
N ALA A 220 -21.36 -5.64 -7.85
CA ALA A 220 -21.28 -4.18 -7.78
C ALA A 220 -19.89 -3.72 -7.32
N ALA A 221 -19.33 -4.34 -6.27
CA ALA A 221 -17.97 -4.10 -5.81
C ALA A 221 -16.94 -4.34 -6.92
N MET A 222 -17.09 -5.42 -7.69
CA MET A 222 -16.21 -5.74 -8.81
C MET A 222 -16.36 -4.81 -10.02
N ILE A 223 -17.32 -3.87 -10.01
CA ILE A 223 -17.44 -2.81 -11.02
C ILE A 223 -16.84 -1.51 -10.48
N HIS A 224 -17.27 -1.06 -9.30
CA HIS A 224 -16.86 0.25 -8.78
C HIS A 224 -15.46 0.24 -8.14
N GLN A 225 -15.01 -0.87 -7.53
CA GLN A 225 -13.69 -0.94 -6.89
C GLN A 225 -12.55 -0.84 -7.91
N PRO A 226 -12.58 -1.53 -9.07
CA PRO A 226 -11.57 -1.32 -10.11
C PRO A 226 -11.46 0.13 -10.57
N MET A 227 -12.61 0.81 -10.78
CA MET A 227 -12.63 2.22 -11.18
C MET A 227 -11.99 3.09 -10.09
N LEU A 228 -12.33 2.85 -8.82
CA LEU A 228 -11.76 3.58 -7.70
C LEU A 228 -10.24 3.35 -7.60
N ILE A 229 -9.76 2.12 -7.70
CA ILE A 229 -8.32 1.78 -7.64
C ILE A 229 -7.54 2.48 -8.75
N ILE A 230 -8.08 2.46 -9.98
CA ILE A 230 -7.43 3.09 -11.14
C ILE A 230 -7.24 4.60 -10.93
N LEU A 231 -8.24 5.25 -10.35
CA LEU A 231 -8.21 6.69 -10.12
C LEU A 231 -7.43 7.07 -8.86
N SER A 232 -7.66 6.37 -7.73
CA SER A 232 -7.19 6.80 -6.42
C SER A 232 -5.67 6.71 -6.28
N GLY A 233 -5.04 5.62 -6.75
CA GLY A 233 -3.60 5.44 -6.59
C GLY A 233 -2.78 6.44 -7.40
N LYS A 234 -3.22 6.73 -8.64
CA LYS A 234 -2.62 7.76 -9.50
C LYS A 234 -2.87 9.17 -8.96
N LEU A 235 -4.11 9.47 -8.55
CA LEU A 235 -4.44 10.78 -7.98
C LEU A 235 -3.65 11.05 -6.70
N TYR A 236 -3.55 10.06 -5.80
CA TYR A 236 -2.73 10.13 -4.60
C TYR A 236 -1.27 10.45 -4.94
N SER A 237 -0.70 9.74 -5.90
CA SER A 237 0.69 9.95 -6.36
C SER A 237 0.92 11.38 -6.88
N ILE A 238 -0.02 11.90 -7.67
CA ILE A 238 0.03 13.28 -8.20
C ILE A 238 -0.04 14.30 -7.06
N ILE A 239 -0.97 14.13 -6.12
CA ILE A 239 -1.15 15.05 -4.99
C ILE A 239 0.13 15.08 -4.14
N VAL A 240 0.70 13.93 -3.81
CA VAL A 240 1.93 13.87 -3.00
C VAL A 240 3.09 14.56 -3.72
N LEU A 241 3.30 14.28 -5.00
CA LEU A 241 4.36 14.93 -5.78
C LEU A 241 4.17 16.45 -5.86
N TRP A 242 2.94 16.91 -6.09
CA TRP A 242 2.60 18.33 -6.11
C TRP A 242 2.85 19.01 -4.75
N LEU A 243 2.45 18.38 -3.64
CA LEU A 243 2.71 18.87 -2.29
C LEU A 243 4.21 18.97 -2.01
N GLN A 244 4.98 17.92 -2.34
CA GLN A 244 6.42 17.91 -2.16
C GLN A 244 7.12 19.00 -2.97
N GLN A 245 6.67 19.26 -4.21
CA GLN A 245 7.19 20.35 -5.04
C GLN A 245 6.84 21.73 -4.46
N SER A 246 5.61 21.88 -3.96
CA SER A 246 5.13 23.14 -3.37
C SER A 246 5.91 23.50 -2.11
N ILE A 247 6.19 22.53 -1.23
CA ILE A 247 6.99 22.72 -0.01
C ILE A 247 8.44 23.11 -0.34
N LYS A 248 9.02 22.54 -1.40
CA LYS A 248 10.40 22.86 -1.84
C LYS A 248 10.50 24.18 -2.60
N SER A 249 9.38 24.75 -3.05
CA SER A 249 9.38 26.02 -3.78
C SER A 249 9.73 27.17 -2.83
N PRO A 250 10.76 27.99 -3.12
CA PRO A 250 11.16 29.11 -2.28
C PRO A 250 10.05 30.18 -2.12
N ASN A 251 9.05 30.18 -3.01
CA ASN A 251 7.92 31.10 -2.95
C ASN A 251 6.83 30.67 -1.94
N PHE A 252 6.81 29.42 -1.50
CA PHE A 252 5.88 28.94 -0.46
C PHE A 252 6.39 29.24 0.96
N LEU A 253 7.72 29.15 1.17
CA LEU A 253 8.34 29.42 2.46
C LEU A 253 8.46 30.92 2.78
N LYS A 254 8.50 31.79 1.77
CA LYS A 254 8.54 33.25 1.94
C LYS A 254 7.37 33.82 2.75
N PRO A 255 6.09 33.53 2.45
CA PRO A 255 4.98 34.01 3.25
C PRO A 255 4.97 33.41 4.67
N LEU A 256 5.30 32.13 4.84
CA LEU A 256 5.34 31.50 6.17
C LEU A 256 6.42 32.11 7.07
N CYS A 257 7.65 32.28 6.58
CA CYS A 257 8.72 32.92 7.35
C CYS A 257 8.43 34.41 7.61
N SER A 258 7.75 35.09 6.68
CA SER A 258 7.35 36.50 6.88
C SER A 258 6.26 36.68 7.94
N SER A 259 5.42 35.66 8.18
CA SER A 259 4.38 35.68 9.22
C SER A 259 4.93 35.48 10.65
N PHE A 260 6.15 34.97 10.81
CA PHE A 260 6.77 34.70 12.13
C PHE A 260 7.79 35.76 12.58
N HIS A 261 7.86 36.92 11.93
CA HIS A 261 8.74 38.04 12.35
C HIS A 261 8.42 38.61 13.75
N TRP A 262 7.34 38.19 14.41
CA TRP A 262 6.91 38.64 15.73
C TRP A 262 7.38 37.75 16.90
N LEU A 263 8.16 36.71 16.64
CA LEU A 263 8.82 35.91 17.70
C LEU A 263 10.26 36.42 17.89
N PRO A 264 10.57 37.20 18.95
CA PRO A 264 11.92 37.61 19.22
C PRO A 264 12.74 36.41 19.72
N GLY A 265 13.77 36.00 18.98
CA GLY A 265 14.78 35.04 19.47
C GLY A 265 15.30 33.97 18.52
N LEU A 266 14.81 33.86 17.27
CA LEU A 266 15.28 32.84 16.31
C LEU A 266 15.75 33.46 14.99
N THR A 267 16.89 34.16 15.03
CA THR A 267 17.65 34.51 13.82
C THR A 267 18.40 33.28 13.31
N ILE A 268 17.75 32.49 12.46
CA ILE A 268 18.45 31.48 11.65
C ILE A 268 19.18 32.23 10.54
N ILE A 269 20.49 32.44 10.74
CA ILE A 269 21.39 32.94 9.70
C ILE A 269 21.47 31.85 8.62
N SER A 270 20.75 32.04 7.52
CA SER A 270 20.93 31.27 6.30
C SER A 270 22.29 31.62 5.68
N ARG A 271 23.33 30.87 6.05
CA ARG A 271 24.60 30.87 5.30
C ARG A 271 24.33 30.19 3.96
N ASN A 272 24.38 30.98 2.90
CA ASN A 272 24.34 30.54 1.51
C ASN A 272 25.74 30.00 1.14
N PRO A 273 25.94 28.68 0.92
CA PRO A 273 27.21 28.17 0.44
C PRO A 273 27.17 28.12 -1.09
N THR A 274 27.94 29.02 -1.72
CA THR A 274 28.63 28.84 -3.02
C THR A 274 27.75 28.43 -4.21
N LYS A 275 27.31 29.33 -5.09
CA LYS A 275 28.10 30.08 -6.10
C LYS A 275 29.60 29.76 -6.10
N ALA A 276 29.97 28.57 -6.56
CA ALA A 276 31.30 28.29 -7.10
C ALA A 276 31.22 27.11 -8.09
N ILE A 277 31.62 27.40 -9.33
CA ILE A 277 32.06 26.47 -10.38
C ILE A 277 30.95 25.68 -11.10
N ALA A 278 30.76 26.05 -12.35
CA ALA A 278 30.03 25.30 -13.35
C ALA A 278 30.92 24.16 -13.86
N ASP A 279 30.45 22.92 -13.76
CA ASP A 279 30.97 21.80 -14.55
C ASP A 279 29.83 21.17 -15.34
N GLN A 280 30.06 21.04 -16.65
CA GLN A 280 29.21 20.37 -17.61
C GLN A 280 29.03 18.90 -17.20
N ILE A 281 27.79 18.50 -16.88
CA ILE A 281 27.42 17.09 -16.83
C ILE A 281 27.01 16.68 -18.25
N VAL A 282 27.92 16.01 -18.93
CA VAL A 282 27.62 15.26 -20.15
C VAL A 282 26.79 14.04 -19.75
N CYS A 283 25.57 13.94 -20.31
CA CYS A 283 24.68 12.80 -20.11
C CYS A 283 25.08 11.69 -21.07
N GLU A 284 25.78 10.65 -20.59
CA GLU A 284 26.04 9.44 -21.37
C GLU A 284 24.83 8.49 -21.29
N LYS A 285 24.35 8.05 -22.45
CA LYS A 285 23.22 7.12 -22.60
C LYS A 285 23.58 5.77 -21.98
N THR A 286 22.94 5.40 -20.88
CA THR A 286 22.95 4.02 -20.38
C THR A 286 22.22 3.12 -21.38
N VAL A 287 22.95 2.18 -21.95
CA VAL A 287 22.43 1.17 -22.88
C VAL A 287 21.59 0.16 -22.08
N GLU A 288 20.29 0.14 -22.36
CA GLU A 288 19.33 -0.84 -21.85
C GLU A 288 19.67 -2.22 -22.45
N ARG A 289 20.18 -3.17 -21.64
CA ARG A 289 20.50 -4.54 -22.10
C ARG A 289 19.59 -5.57 -21.44
N ARG A 290 18.91 -6.38 -22.27
CA ARG A 290 18.07 -7.51 -21.87
C ARG A 290 18.97 -8.72 -21.58
N PRO A 291 18.98 -9.29 -20.36
CA PRO A 291 19.70 -10.54 -20.10
C PRO A 291 19.04 -11.70 -20.84
N ARG A 292 19.86 -12.62 -21.38
CA ARG A 292 19.39 -13.70 -22.28
C ARG A 292 19.27 -15.06 -21.59
N SER A 293 19.72 -15.21 -20.34
CA SER A 293 19.57 -16.46 -19.58
C SER A 293 19.72 -16.27 -18.06
N LEU A 294 19.34 -17.30 -17.29
CA LEU A 294 19.42 -17.34 -15.83
C LEU A 294 20.87 -17.39 -15.30
N GLU A 295 21.82 -17.85 -16.11
CA GLU A 295 23.23 -18.02 -15.75
C GLU A 295 24.01 -16.69 -15.76
N GLU A 296 23.63 -15.76 -16.64
CA GLU A 296 24.14 -14.36 -16.65
C GLU A 296 23.76 -13.60 -15.36
N LEU A 297 22.74 -14.07 -14.64
CA LEU A 297 22.28 -13.49 -13.36
C LEU A 297 23.26 -13.78 -12.21
N PHE A 298 24.10 -14.81 -12.31
CA PHE A 298 24.96 -15.28 -11.21
C PHE A 298 26.46 -15.04 -11.41
N GLN A 299 26.94 -14.82 -12.64
CA GLN A 299 28.38 -14.61 -12.90
C GLN A 299 28.89 -13.18 -12.67
N THR A 300 28.01 -12.17 -12.59
CA THR A 300 28.43 -10.76 -12.43
C THR A 300 28.81 -10.36 -11.00
N GLN A 301 28.89 -11.32 -10.06
CA GLN A 301 29.22 -11.07 -8.66
C GLN A 301 30.72 -11.03 -8.33
N SER A 302 31.65 -11.32 -9.25
CA SER A 302 33.07 -11.54 -8.90
C SER A 302 34.09 -10.51 -9.39
N SER A 303 33.71 -9.33 -9.89
CA SER A 303 34.71 -8.34 -10.34
C SER A 303 34.32 -6.91 -10.01
N CYS A 304 34.83 -6.42 -8.87
CA CYS A 304 35.22 -5.02 -8.72
C CYS A 304 36.12 -4.87 -7.47
N SER A 305 37.39 -5.20 -7.63
CA SER A 305 38.47 -4.79 -6.75
C SER A 305 38.95 -3.39 -7.15
N SER A 306 39.07 -2.51 -6.14
CA SER A 306 39.99 -1.37 -5.99
C SER A 306 40.48 -0.63 -7.24
N LEU A 307 40.22 0.68 -7.31
CA LEU A 307 41.14 1.68 -7.85
C LEU A 307 40.90 3.02 -7.12
N GLU A 308 41.94 3.38 -6.34
CA GLU A 308 42.38 4.68 -5.80
C GLU A 308 41.37 5.66 -5.17
#